data_AF-A0A653D917-F1
#
_entry.id   AF-A0A653D917-F1
#
_cell.length_a   1.000
_cell.length_b   1.000
_cell.length_c   1.000
_cell.angle_alpha   90.00
_cell.angle_beta   90.00
_cell.angle_gamma   90.00
#
_symmetry.space_group_name_H-M   'P 1'
#
loop_
_entity.id
_entity.type
_entity.pdbx_description
1 polymer ?
#
loop_
_entity_poly.entity_id
_entity_poly.type
_entity_poly.pdbx_seq_one_letter_code
_entity_poly.pdbx_strand_id
1 'polypeptide(L)'
;MEGMGHAEEVAAVISNTVTPIMSQIIRDCEDFDLYQDELEENCEQNLSILKINGDDILSNILSKALKLLDSFITQNKEEADVIDLEKETERLKHIKCELESKIASCEKELKKQNNDLKNFEADPELQTMRDTIQAWKLATKINFVYEGTSDECGYGIGRTGKMKPFRFNPKEKTKKEITNALYEIMNSSK
;
A
#
# COMPACT_ATOMS: atom_id res chain seq x y z
N MET A 1 7.78 -19.13 125.88
CA MET A 1 7.22 -19.91 124.76
C MET A 1 6.27 -19.03 123.93
N GLU A 2 6.71 -17.85 123.48
CA GLU A 2 5.84 -16.87 122.78
C GLU A 2 6.23 -16.64 121.31
N GLY A 3 7.38 -17.15 120.84
CA GLY A 3 7.83 -16.97 119.46
C GLY A 3 7.27 -17.97 118.44
N MET A 4 6.60 -19.04 118.89
CA MET A 4 6.15 -20.14 118.02
C MET A 4 4.78 -19.87 117.38
N GLY A 5 3.86 -19.19 118.08
CA GLY A 5 2.53 -18.86 117.55
C GLY A 5 2.52 -17.76 116.47
N HIS A 6 3.43 -16.79 116.54
CA HIS A 6 3.55 -15.75 115.51
C HIS A 6 4.15 -16.27 114.20
N ALA A 7 5.04 -17.26 114.25
CA ALA A 7 5.59 -17.85 113.04
C ALA A 7 4.52 -18.65 112.25
N GLU A 8 3.63 -19.35 112.95
CA GLU A 8 2.49 -20.05 112.33
C GLU A 8 1.47 -19.08 111.74
N GLU A 9 1.20 -17.96 112.42
CA GLU A 9 0.27 -16.93 111.94
C GLU A 9 0.79 -16.23 110.68
N VAL A 10 2.09 -15.89 110.65
CA VAL A 10 2.75 -15.33 109.46
C VAL A 10 2.78 -16.35 108.31
N ALA A 11 3.10 -17.62 108.60
CA ALA A 11 3.10 -18.68 107.59
C ALA A 11 1.69 -18.90 107.01
N ALA A 12 0.64 -18.82 107.83
CA ALA A 12 -0.75 -18.92 107.39
C ALA A 12 -1.15 -17.74 106.49
N VAL A 13 -0.73 -16.50 106.80
CA VAL A 13 -0.97 -15.33 105.93
C VAL A 13 -0.25 -15.45 104.60
N ILE A 14 1.01 -15.90 104.60
CA ILE A 14 1.77 -16.13 103.36
C ILE A 14 1.06 -17.20 102.51
N SER A 15 0.73 -18.34 103.11
CA SER A 15 0.14 -19.48 102.41
C SER A 15 -1.27 -19.19 101.89
N ASN A 16 -2.12 -18.53 102.69
CA ASN A 16 -3.54 -18.38 102.37
C ASN A 16 -3.87 -17.10 101.61
N THR A 17 -3.01 -16.09 101.68
CA THR A 17 -3.29 -14.78 101.08
C THR A 17 -2.24 -14.42 100.04
N VAL A 18 -0.95 -14.43 100.39
CA VAL A 18 0.10 -13.96 99.48
C VAL A 18 0.32 -14.92 98.32
N THR A 19 0.41 -16.23 98.58
CA THR A 19 0.66 -17.24 97.54
C THR A 19 -0.46 -17.29 96.48
N PRO A 20 -1.76 -17.26 96.83
CA PRO A 20 -2.84 -17.21 95.84
C PRO A 20 -2.85 -15.92 95.03
N ILE A 21 -2.61 -14.76 95.67
CA ILE A 21 -2.53 -13.46 94.96
C ILE A 21 -1.37 -13.48 93.96
N MET A 22 -0.19 -13.95 94.38
CA MET A 22 0.97 -14.01 93.49
C MET A 22 0.76 -14.98 92.32
N SER A 23 0.09 -16.12 92.58
CA SER A 23 -0.26 -17.08 91.53
C SER A 23 -1.27 -16.51 90.54
N GLN A 24 -2.21 -15.66 90.99
CA GLN A 24 -3.14 -14.97 90.10
C GLN A 24 -2.43 -13.92 89.25
N ILE A 25 -1.55 -13.12 89.85
CA ILE A 25 -0.77 -12.12 89.12
C ILE A 25 0.07 -12.79 88.01
N ILE A 26 0.71 -13.93 88.31
CA ILE A 26 1.49 -14.66 87.29
C ILE A 26 0.60 -15.11 86.13
N ARG A 27 -0.57 -15.68 86.42
CA ARG A 27 -1.52 -16.08 85.36
C ARG A 27 -2.04 -14.89 84.56
N ASP A 28 -2.37 -13.78 85.22
CA ASP A 28 -2.83 -12.57 84.53
C ASP A 28 -1.72 -11.98 83.64
N CYS A 29 -0.46 -12.10 84.03
CA CYS A 29 0.68 -11.73 83.20
C CYS A 29 0.85 -12.67 82.01
N GLU A 30 0.77 -13.99 82.21
CA GLU A 30 0.85 -14.99 81.14
C GLU A 30 -0.30 -14.82 80.12
N ASP A 31 -1.52 -14.55 80.59
CA ASP A 31 -2.69 -14.27 79.74
C ASP A 31 -2.53 -12.96 78.95
N PHE A 32 -1.90 -11.95 79.55
CA PHE A 32 -1.61 -10.68 78.87
C PHE A 32 -0.57 -10.85 77.76
N ASP A 33 0.51 -11.59 78.03
CA ASP A 33 1.54 -11.90 77.03
C ASP A 33 0.93 -12.67 75.84
N LEU A 34 0.06 -13.66 76.12
CA LEU A 34 -0.66 -14.42 75.10
C LEU A 34 -1.57 -13.53 74.24
N TYR A 35 -2.29 -12.60 74.88
CA TYR A 35 -3.12 -11.62 74.18
C TYR A 35 -2.29 -10.67 73.32
N GLN A 36 -1.10 -10.29 73.76
CA GLN A 36 -0.20 -9.45 72.98
C GLN A 36 0.30 -10.16 71.72
N ASP A 37 0.72 -11.42 71.83
CA ASP A 37 1.17 -12.23 70.69
C ASP A 37 0.03 -12.39 69.65
N GLU A 38 -1.20 -12.67 70.10
CA GLU A 38 -2.38 -12.76 69.22
C GLU A 38 -2.69 -11.42 68.51
N LEU A 39 -2.49 -10.30 69.20
CA LEU A 39 -2.72 -8.98 68.62
C LEU A 39 -1.67 -8.65 67.55
N GLU A 40 -0.41 -8.99 67.79
CA GLU A 40 0.69 -8.80 66.83
C GLU A 40 0.47 -9.66 65.58
N GLU A 41 0.12 -10.94 65.73
CA GLU A 41 -0.17 -11.82 64.59
C GLU A 41 -1.36 -11.30 63.76
N ASN A 42 -2.45 -10.88 64.42
CA ASN A 42 -3.60 -10.29 63.72
C ASN A 42 -3.25 -8.98 62.99
N CYS A 43 -2.36 -8.15 63.55
CA CYS A 43 -1.88 -6.95 62.88
C CYS A 43 -1.10 -7.31 61.62
N GLU A 44 -0.19 -8.28 61.68
CA GLU A 44 0.60 -8.72 60.53
C GLU A 44 -0.26 -9.31 59.42
N GLN A 45 -1.25 -10.16 59.77
CA GLN A 45 -2.18 -10.75 58.80
C GLN A 45 -3.01 -9.67 58.10
N ASN A 46 -3.55 -8.70 58.84
CA ASN A 46 -4.32 -7.60 58.27
C ASN A 46 -3.48 -6.71 57.33
N LEU A 47 -2.23 -6.43 57.70
CA LEU A 47 -1.29 -5.68 56.86
C LEU A 47 -0.97 -6.43 55.55
N SER A 48 -0.80 -7.75 55.62
CA SER A 48 -0.56 -8.59 54.44
C SER A 48 -1.75 -8.58 53.47
N ILE A 49 -2.98 -8.74 53.99
CA ILE A 49 -4.21 -8.70 53.20
C ILE A 49 -4.39 -7.33 52.52
N LEU A 50 -4.16 -6.24 53.26
CA LEU A 50 -4.21 -4.88 52.72
C LEU A 50 -3.23 -4.68 51.56
N LYS A 51 -2.01 -5.22 51.68
CA LYS A 51 -0.99 -5.12 50.65
C LYS A 51 -1.36 -5.89 49.38
N ILE A 52 -1.80 -7.13 49.51
CA ILE A 52 -2.20 -7.98 48.37
C ILE A 52 -3.39 -7.35 47.63
N ASN A 53 -4.42 -6.94 48.37
CA ASN A 53 -5.61 -6.33 47.76
C ASN A 53 -5.28 -4.98 47.09
N GLY A 54 -4.38 -4.18 47.68
CA GLY A 54 -3.93 -2.92 47.11
C GLY A 54 -3.19 -3.11 45.78
N ASP A 55 -2.26 -4.06 45.74
CA ASP A 55 -1.47 -4.36 44.54
C ASP A 55 -2.36 -4.94 43.42
N ASP A 56 -3.32 -5.81 43.73
CA ASP A 56 -4.26 -6.36 42.77
C ASP A 56 -5.21 -5.30 42.18
N ILE A 57 -5.68 -4.37 43.02
CA ILE A 57 -6.50 -3.24 42.57
C ILE A 57 -5.69 -2.33 41.65
N LEU A 58 -4.47 -1.97 42.04
CA LEU A 58 -3.58 -1.12 41.24
C LEU A 58 -3.23 -1.77 39.91
N SER A 59 -2.87 -3.06 39.93
CA SER A 59 -2.56 -3.84 38.73
C SER A 59 -3.74 -3.90 37.76
N ASN A 60 -4.95 -4.12 38.26
CA ASN A 60 -6.17 -4.13 37.44
C ASN A 60 -6.48 -2.75 36.82
N ILE A 61 -6.31 -1.66 37.58
CA ILE A 61 -6.51 -0.30 37.08
C ILE A 61 -5.48 0.03 36.00
N LEU A 62 -4.20 -0.26 36.24
CA LEU A 62 -3.11 -0.05 35.28
C LEU A 62 -3.34 -0.85 33.99
N SER A 63 -3.72 -2.13 34.10
CA SER A 63 -4.01 -2.97 32.93
C SER A 63 -5.17 -2.40 32.09
N LYS A 64 -6.24 -1.91 32.74
CA LYS A 64 -7.37 -1.28 32.04
C LYS A 64 -6.97 0.06 31.40
N ALA A 65 -6.19 0.88 32.10
CA ALA A 65 -5.71 2.16 31.58
C ALA A 65 -4.82 1.97 30.34
N LEU A 66 -3.92 0.99 30.36
CA LEU A 66 -3.07 0.65 29.21
C LEU A 66 -3.90 0.19 28.00
N LYS A 67 -4.90 -0.69 28.21
CA LYS A 67 -5.79 -1.13 27.12
C LYS A 67 -6.59 0.03 26.51
N LEU A 68 -7.07 0.97 27.33
CA LEU A 68 -7.77 2.16 26.85
C LEU A 68 -6.84 3.07 26.05
N LEU A 69 -5.59 3.23 26.50
CA LEU A 69 -4.58 4.02 25.80
C LEU A 69 -4.24 3.41 24.43
N ASP A 70 -4.03 2.10 24.36
CA ASP A 70 -3.77 1.39 23.11
C ASP A 70 -4.94 1.51 22.12
N SER A 71 -6.17 1.37 22.61
CA SER A 71 -7.37 1.58 21.80
C SER A 71 -7.46 3.01 21.26
N PHE A 72 -7.17 4.01 22.10
CA PHE A 72 -7.20 5.42 21.68
C PHE A 72 -6.10 5.74 20.64
N ILE A 73 -4.89 5.24 20.84
CA ILE A 73 -3.79 5.39 19.87
C ILE A 73 -4.16 4.75 18.52
N THR A 74 -4.79 3.58 18.55
CA THR A 74 -5.21 2.87 17.34
C THR A 74 -6.28 3.65 16.57
N GLN A 75 -7.31 4.12 17.27
CA GLN A 75 -8.37 4.93 16.66
C GLN A 75 -7.84 6.23 16.01
N ASN A 76 -6.91 6.93 16.68
CA ASN A 76 -6.32 8.15 16.10
C ASN A 76 -5.48 7.87 14.84
N LYS A 77 -4.83 6.70 14.75
CA LYS A 77 -4.11 6.31 13.53
C LYS A 77 -5.08 6.04 12.38
N GLU A 78 -6.17 5.33 12.64
CA GLU A 78 -7.22 5.08 11.64
C GLU A 78 -7.84 6.38 11.14
N GLU A 79 -8.10 7.35 12.02
CA GLU A 79 -8.61 8.67 11.64
C GLU A 79 -7.61 9.46 10.76
N ALA A 80 -6.31 9.38 11.05
CA ALA A 80 -5.27 9.98 10.21
C ALA A 80 -5.22 9.32 8.82
N ASP A 81 -5.30 7.99 8.76
CA ASP A 81 -5.32 7.24 7.50
C ASP A 81 -6.56 7.59 6.65
N VAL A 82 -7.73 7.79 7.28
CA VAL A 82 -8.95 8.23 6.59
C VAL A 82 -8.76 9.61 5.94
N ILE A 83 -8.17 10.58 6.65
CA ILE A 83 -7.92 11.93 6.12
C ILE A 83 -7.00 11.87 4.89
N ASP A 84 -5.96 11.03 4.93
CA ASP A 84 -5.04 10.92 3.79
C ASP A 84 -5.68 10.20 2.59
N LEU A 85 -6.55 9.21 2.83
CA LEU A 85 -7.38 8.59 1.78
C LEU A 85 -8.38 9.57 1.17
N GLU A 86 -8.99 10.46 1.95
CA GLU A 86 -9.89 11.50 1.44
C GLU A 86 -9.16 12.49 0.53
N LYS A 87 -7.95 12.94 0.93
CA LYS A 87 -7.12 13.81 0.09
C LYS A 87 -6.73 13.15 -1.23
N GLU A 88 -6.32 11.88 -1.20
CA GLU A 88 -5.95 11.15 -2.40
C GLU A 88 -7.16 10.91 -3.31
N THR A 89 -8.33 10.64 -2.73
CA THR A 89 -9.59 10.52 -3.47
C THR A 89 -9.93 11.83 -4.21
N GLU A 90 -9.78 12.97 -3.56
CA GLU A 90 -10.06 14.28 -4.18
C GLU A 90 -9.05 14.61 -5.29
N ARG A 91 -7.76 14.28 -5.08
CA ARG A 91 -6.74 14.38 -6.12
C ARG A 91 -7.08 13.53 -7.33
N LEU A 92 -7.50 12.27 -7.13
CA LEU A 92 -7.88 11.36 -8.20
C LEU A 92 -9.11 11.86 -8.99
N LYS A 93 -10.09 12.47 -8.32
CA LYS A 93 -11.22 13.13 -9.02
C LYS A 93 -10.75 14.25 -9.92
N HIS A 94 -9.83 15.09 -9.45
CA HIS A 94 -9.29 16.19 -10.26
C HIS A 94 -8.57 15.66 -11.51
N ILE A 95 -7.70 14.66 -11.35
CA ILE A 95 -6.99 14.00 -12.45
C ILE A 95 -8.00 13.38 -13.44
N LYS A 96 -9.05 12.72 -12.95
CA LYS A 96 -10.10 12.16 -13.80
C LYS A 96 -10.76 13.24 -14.67
N CYS A 97 -11.15 14.37 -14.09
CA CYS A 97 -11.76 15.47 -14.85
C CYS A 97 -10.80 16.07 -15.89
N GLU A 98 -9.52 16.23 -15.58
CA GLU A 98 -8.52 16.67 -16.55
C GLU A 98 -8.38 15.69 -17.72
N LEU A 99 -8.35 14.39 -17.44
CA LEU A 99 -8.25 13.35 -18.45
C LEU A 99 -9.50 13.31 -19.34
N GLU A 100 -10.70 13.40 -18.77
CA GLU A 100 -11.95 13.47 -19.53
C GLU A 100 -11.97 14.68 -20.47
N SER A 101 -11.49 15.84 -20.03
CA SER A 101 -11.35 17.04 -20.87
C SER A 101 -10.35 16.83 -22.01
N LYS A 102 -9.20 16.22 -21.73
CA LYS A 102 -8.18 15.88 -22.75
C LYS A 102 -8.73 14.89 -23.77
N ILE A 103 -9.46 13.86 -23.34
CA ILE A 103 -10.11 12.89 -24.22
C ILE A 103 -11.07 13.60 -25.17
N ALA A 104 -11.97 14.44 -24.65
CA ALA A 104 -12.91 15.19 -25.48
C ALA A 104 -12.21 16.10 -26.51
N SER A 105 -11.09 16.71 -26.12
CA SER A 105 -10.26 17.51 -27.03
C SER A 105 -9.63 16.66 -28.15
N CYS A 106 -9.06 15.51 -27.82
CA CYS A 106 -8.49 14.58 -28.78
C CYS A 106 -9.55 14.02 -29.74
N GLU A 107 -10.73 13.64 -29.25
CA GLU A 107 -11.84 13.16 -30.08
C GLU A 107 -12.29 14.21 -31.09
N LYS A 108 -12.32 15.48 -30.69
CA LYS A 108 -12.64 16.61 -31.59
C LYS A 108 -11.59 16.76 -32.69
N GLU A 109 -10.31 16.69 -32.35
CA GLU A 109 -9.23 16.79 -33.33
C GLU A 109 -9.22 15.58 -34.29
N LEU A 110 -9.46 14.37 -33.76
CA LEU A 110 -9.62 13.16 -34.57
C LEU A 110 -10.77 13.30 -35.58
N LYS A 111 -11.93 13.81 -35.13
CA LYS A 111 -13.07 14.04 -36.00
C LYS A 111 -12.77 15.07 -37.09
N LYS A 112 -12.03 16.12 -36.75
CA LYS A 112 -11.57 17.14 -37.70
C LYS A 112 -10.63 16.53 -38.75
N GLN A 113 -9.57 15.83 -38.32
CA GLN A 113 -8.64 15.17 -39.23
C GLN A 113 -9.32 14.13 -40.13
N ASN A 114 -10.28 13.38 -39.61
CA ASN A 114 -11.04 12.42 -40.41
C ASN A 114 -11.92 13.11 -41.46
N ASN A 115 -12.51 14.27 -41.12
CA ASN A 115 -13.24 15.08 -42.10
C ASN A 115 -12.30 15.68 -43.15
N ASP A 116 -11.12 16.15 -42.75
CA ASP A 116 -10.11 16.69 -43.66
C ASP A 116 -9.64 15.60 -44.65
N LEU A 117 -9.41 14.37 -44.16
CA LEU A 117 -9.10 13.21 -45.00
C LEU A 117 -10.22 12.88 -45.98
N LYS A 118 -11.48 12.84 -45.53
CA LYS A 118 -12.63 12.60 -46.42
C LYS A 118 -12.75 13.65 -47.51
N ASN A 119 -12.51 14.92 -47.17
CA ASN A 119 -12.52 16.01 -48.14
C ASN A 119 -11.38 15.87 -49.15
N PHE A 120 -10.19 15.46 -48.69
CA PHE A 120 -9.03 15.19 -49.54
C PHE A 120 -9.27 13.99 -50.47
N GLU A 121 -9.89 12.91 -49.96
CA GLU A 121 -10.28 11.75 -50.77
C GLU A 121 -11.38 12.08 -51.77
N ALA A 122 -12.25 13.05 -51.47
CA ALA A 122 -13.33 13.50 -52.35
C ALA A 122 -12.87 14.48 -53.45
N ASP A 123 -11.60 14.92 -53.42
CA ASP A 123 -11.04 15.82 -54.44
C ASP A 123 -10.97 15.10 -55.80
N PRO A 124 -11.73 15.55 -56.82
CA PRO A 124 -11.76 14.92 -58.14
C PRO A 124 -10.40 14.91 -58.84
N GLU A 125 -9.55 15.92 -58.62
CA GLU A 125 -8.23 16.00 -59.26
C GLU A 125 -7.29 14.93 -58.68
N LEU A 126 -7.30 14.75 -57.35
CA LEU A 126 -6.51 13.72 -56.69
C LEU A 126 -7.01 12.31 -57.00
N GLN A 127 -8.33 12.10 -57.08
CA GLN A 127 -8.90 10.84 -57.55
C GLN A 127 -8.45 10.53 -58.98
N THR A 128 -8.53 11.51 -59.87
CA THR A 128 -8.08 11.37 -61.27
C THR A 128 -6.59 11.05 -61.34
N MET A 129 -5.76 11.71 -60.54
CA MET A 129 -4.32 11.45 -60.48
C MET A 129 -4.01 10.04 -59.94
N ARG A 130 -4.69 9.62 -58.87
CA ARG A 130 -4.60 8.25 -58.32
C ARG A 130 -4.97 7.21 -59.38
N ASP A 131 -6.11 7.39 -60.04
CA ASP A 131 -6.62 6.45 -61.03
C ASP A 131 -5.70 6.40 -62.25
N THR A 132 -5.11 7.53 -62.66
CA THR A 132 -4.10 7.60 -63.71
C THR A 132 -2.84 6.82 -63.32
N ILE A 133 -2.31 6.99 -62.11
CA ILE A 133 -1.14 6.25 -61.61
C ILE A 133 -1.45 4.75 -61.55
N GLN A 134 -2.63 4.36 -61.08
CA GLN A 134 -3.05 2.96 -61.02
C GLN A 134 -3.19 2.36 -62.42
N ALA A 135 -3.78 3.09 -63.37
CA ALA A 135 -3.86 2.68 -64.77
C ALA A 135 -2.47 2.46 -65.37
N TRP A 136 -1.51 3.36 -65.12
CA TRP A 136 -0.12 3.18 -65.54
C TRP A 136 0.53 1.97 -64.89
N LYS A 137 0.36 1.76 -63.58
CA LYS A 137 0.88 0.57 -62.89
C LYS A 137 0.30 -0.73 -63.45
N LEU A 138 -0.99 -0.75 -63.78
CA LEU A 138 -1.65 -1.92 -64.38
C LEU A 138 -1.18 -2.16 -65.82
N ALA A 139 -1.10 -1.10 -66.63
CA ALA A 139 -0.70 -1.19 -68.03
C ALA A 139 0.77 -1.59 -68.19
N THR A 140 1.65 -1.05 -67.34
CA THR A 140 3.09 -1.28 -67.42
C THR A 140 3.56 -2.44 -66.56
N LYS A 141 2.86 -2.75 -65.46
CA LYS A 141 3.34 -3.65 -64.41
C LYS A 141 4.73 -3.25 -63.87
N ILE A 142 5.07 -1.97 -63.99
CA ILE A 142 6.31 -1.37 -63.47
C ILE A 142 5.99 -0.69 -62.14
N ASN A 143 6.82 -0.94 -61.13
CA ASN A 143 6.75 -0.32 -59.82
C ASN A 143 8.07 0.40 -59.54
N PHE A 144 8.01 1.71 -59.40
CA PHE A 144 9.14 2.53 -58.97
C PHE A 144 9.30 2.47 -57.45
N VAL A 145 10.54 2.50 -56.99
CA VAL A 145 10.91 2.61 -55.58
C VAL A 145 11.57 3.98 -55.40
N TYR A 146 11.01 4.80 -54.52
CA TYR A 146 11.47 6.17 -54.28
C TYR A 146 12.38 6.19 -53.05
N GLU A 147 13.68 5.91 -53.25
CA GLU A 147 14.69 5.84 -52.17
C GLU A 147 15.34 7.20 -51.85
N GLY A 148 14.91 8.30 -52.49
CA GLY A 148 15.54 9.62 -52.33
C GLY A 148 16.91 9.76 -53.02
N THR A 149 17.30 8.78 -53.84
CA THR A 149 18.50 8.82 -54.69
C THR A 149 18.22 9.50 -56.02
N SER A 150 19.27 9.94 -56.73
CA SER A 150 19.14 10.45 -58.10
C SER A 150 18.87 9.37 -59.15
N ASP A 151 19.00 8.10 -58.78
CA ASP A 151 18.73 6.97 -59.66
C ASP A 151 17.24 6.63 -59.70
N GLU A 152 16.75 6.31 -60.89
CA GLU A 152 15.42 5.75 -61.12
C GLU A 152 15.50 4.24 -60.91
N CYS A 153 14.89 3.72 -59.86
CA CYS A 153 14.94 2.29 -59.54
C CYS A 153 13.56 1.70 -59.27
N GLY A 154 13.46 0.38 -59.41
CA GLY A 154 12.20 -0.31 -59.25
C GLY A 154 12.24 -1.74 -59.75
N TYR A 155 11.07 -2.28 -60.03
CA TYR A 155 10.91 -3.59 -60.62
C TYR A 155 9.72 -3.64 -61.57
N GLY A 156 9.81 -4.50 -62.58
CA GLY A 156 8.70 -4.84 -63.46
C GLY A 156 8.27 -6.29 -63.34
N ILE A 157 6.99 -6.55 -63.55
CA ILE A 157 6.45 -7.91 -63.63
C ILE A 157 6.17 -8.21 -65.11
N GLY A 158 7.03 -9.02 -65.73
CA GLY A 158 6.88 -9.40 -67.14
C GLY A 158 5.67 -10.30 -67.40
N ARG A 159 5.42 -10.65 -68.67
CA ARG A 159 4.28 -11.53 -69.05
C ARG A 159 4.30 -12.90 -68.38
N THR A 160 5.48 -13.39 -68.01
CA THR A 160 5.68 -14.67 -67.32
C THR A 160 5.40 -14.60 -65.81
N GLY A 161 5.04 -13.43 -65.27
CA GLY A 161 4.84 -13.21 -63.84
C GLY A 161 6.13 -13.07 -63.04
N LYS A 162 7.30 -13.22 -63.69
CA LYS A 162 8.60 -13.04 -63.04
C LYS A 162 8.90 -11.55 -62.84
N MET A 163 9.35 -11.23 -61.63
CA MET A 163 9.80 -9.90 -61.23
C MET A 163 11.23 -9.67 -61.76
N LYS A 164 11.46 -8.50 -62.36
CA LYS A 164 12.78 -8.06 -62.83
C LYS A 164 13.10 -6.68 -62.24
N PRO A 165 14.16 -6.55 -61.43
CA PRO A 165 14.57 -5.26 -60.91
C PRO A 165 15.25 -4.42 -62.00
N PHE A 166 15.23 -3.10 -61.83
CA PHE A 166 15.98 -2.15 -62.64
C PHE A 166 16.50 -1.00 -61.78
N ARG A 167 17.62 -0.41 -62.23
CA ARG A 167 18.18 0.83 -61.70
C ARG A 167 18.85 1.56 -62.86
N PHE A 168 18.48 2.81 -63.07
CA PHE A 168 18.99 3.66 -64.14
C PHE A 168 19.43 4.99 -63.55
N ASN A 169 20.63 5.45 -63.91
CA ASN A 169 21.06 6.82 -63.60
C ASN A 169 20.62 7.74 -64.77
N PRO A 170 19.69 8.69 -64.57
CA PRO A 170 19.23 9.59 -65.63
C PRO A 170 20.30 10.52 -66.19
N LYS A 171 21.44 10.66 -65.51
CA LYS A 171 22.60 11.43 -65.98
C LYS A 171 23.47 10.63 -66.96
N GLU A 172 23.41 9.30 -66.89
CA GLU A 172 24.26 8.40 -67.70
C GLU A 172 23.48 7.78 -68.87
N LYS A 173 22.16 7.61 -68.74
CA LYS A 173 21.30 7.06 -69.78
C LYS A 173 20.32 8.10 -70.30
N THR A 174 20.14 8.12 -71.60
CA THR A 174 19.13 8.95 -72.25
C THR A 174 17.72 8.46 -71.92
N LYS A 175 16.74 9.37 -71.98
CA LYS A 175 15.31 9.03 -71.81
C LYS A 175 14.85 7.89 -72.74
N LYS A 176 15.41 7.81 -73.94
CA LYS A 176 15.09 6.77 -74.92
C LYS A 176 15.60 5.40 -74.48
N GLU A 177 16.84 5.31 -73.98
CA GLU A 177 17.42 4.06 -73.49
C GLU A 177 16.69 3.54 -72.24
N ILE A 178 16.36 4.44 -71.31
CA ILE A 178 15.59 4.08 -70.10
C ILE A 178 14.21 3.54 -70.50
N THR A 179 13.50 4.26 -71.39
CA THR A 179 12.18 3.85 -71.87
C THR A 179 12.22 2.49 -72.57
N ASN A 180 13.20 2.27 -73.47
CA ASN A 180 13.36 0.99 -74.16
C ASN A 180 13.61 -0.16 -73.18
N ALA A 181 14.48 0.04 -72.19
CA ALA A 181 14.75 -0.98 -71.17
C ALA A 181 13.50 -1.31 -70.35
N LEU A 182 12.67 -0.33 -70.01
CA LEU A 182 11.39 -0.57 -69.35
C LEU A 182 10.42 -1.38 -70.23
N TYR A 183 10.33 -1.07 -71.53
CA TYR A 183 9.52 -1.85 -72.47
C TYR A 183 10.00 -3.28 -72.65
N GLU A 184 11.31 -3.52 -72.62
CA GLU A 184 11.87 -4.88 -72.65
C GLU A 184 11.48 -5.69 -71.42
N ILE A 185 11.47 -5.07 -70.24
CA ILE A 185 10.98 -5.71 -69.01
C ILE A 185 9.51 -6.10 -69.17
N MET A 186 8.68 -5.18 -69.67
CA MET A 186 7.25 -5.40 -69.93
C MET A 186 7.00 -6.54 -70.93
N ASN A 187 7.77 -6.57 -72.02
CA ASN A 187 7.60 -7.51 -73.13
C ASN A 187 8.40 -8.80 -72.98
N SER A 188 9.16 -8.96 -71.90
CA SER A 188 9.98 -10.15 -71.72
C SER A 188 9.12 -11.42 -71.76
N SER A 189 9.29 -12.15 -72.87
CA SER A 189 8.52 -13.31 -73.28
C SER A 189 9.52 -14.40 -73.66
N LYS A 190 9.54 -15.47 -72.87
CA LYS A 190 10.40 -16.66 -73.01
C LYS A 190 11.91 -16.39 -72.91
#